data_AF-R5D1X4-F1
#
_entry.id   AF-R5D1X4-F1
#
_cell.length_a   1.000
_cell.length_b   1.000
_cell.length_c   1.000
_cell.angle_alpha   90.00
_cell.angle_beta   90.00
_cell.angle_gamma   90.00
#
_symmetry.space_group_name_H-M   'P 1'
#
loop_
_entity.id
_entity.type
_entity.pdbx_description
1 polymer ?
#
loop_
_entity_poly.entity_id
_entity_poly.type
_entity_poly.pdbx_seq_one_letter_code
_entity_poly.pdbx_strand_id
1 'polypeptide(L)' 'MDEPADGAGWHFHYLSHDKTQGGHILGLSADELSARLNKVERFELTLPTNPEFAARDLCEDLSAKTAAVEGVKK' A
#
# COMPACT_ATOMS: atom_id res chain seq x y z
N MET A 1 -8.80 -0.55 -19.78
CA MET A 1 -9.40 -1.07 -18.53
C MET A 1 -8.33 -0.82 -17.51
N ASP A 2 -8.38 0.36 -16.92
CA ASP A 2 -7.29 0.91 -16.09
C ASP A 2 -7.20 0.14 -14.77
N GLU A 3 -5.96 -0.12 -14.31
CA GLU A 3 -5.70 -0.85 -13.06
C GLU A 3 -6.28 -0.10 -11.85
N PRO A 4 -6.85 -0.82 -10.86
CA PRO A 4 -7.37 -0.18 -9.65
C PRO A 4 -6.25 0.47 -8.83
N ALA A 5 -6.53 1.68 -8.32
CA ALA A 5 -5.60 2.59 -7.67
C ALA A 5 -5.21 2.21 -6.22
N ASP A 6 -5.13 0.92 -5.91
CA ASP A 6 -4.77 0.39 -4.61
C ASP A 6 -3.30 -0.04 -4.64
N GLY A 7 -2.34 0.89 -4.69
CA GLY A 7 -0.91 0.58 -4.57
C GLY A 7 -0.47 -0.66 -5.38
N ALA A 8 -0.81 -0.71 -6.66
CA ALA A 8 -0.72 -1.90 -7.51
C ALA A 8 0.68 -2.55 -7.45
N GLY A 9 0.85 -3.56 -6.60
CA GLY A 9 2.14 -4.22 -6.36
C GLY A 9 2.36 -4.64 -4.90
N TRP A 10 3.64 -4.72 -4.52
CA TRP A 10 4.05 -5.07 -3.16
C TRP A 10 4.07 -3.82 -2.27
N HIS A 11 3.33 -3.84 -1.17
CA HIS A 11 3.35 -2.80 -0.14
C HIS A 11 3.89 -3.41 1.17
N PHE A 12 5.04 -2.92 1.64
CA PHE A 12 5.68 -3.44 2.84
C PHE A 12 5.94 -2.35 3.88
N HIS A 13 5.75 -2.73 5.15
CA HIS A 13 6.25 -1.97 6.29
C HIS A 13 7.38 -2.74 6.99
N TYR A 14 8.31 -2.00 7.58
CA TYR A 14 9.39 -2.51 8.41
C TYR A 14 9.12 -2.25 9.89
N LEU A 15 9.53 -3.19 10.74
CA LEU A 15 9.60 -3.04 12.19
C LEU A 15 10.85 -3.77 12.69
N SER A 16 11.72 -3.07 13.42
CA SER A 16 12.92 -3.67 14.00
C SER A 16 12.58 -4.65 15.13
N HIS A 17 13.50 -5.58 15.39
CA HIS A 17 13.31 -6.60 16.42
C HIS A 17 13.03 -6.02 17.81
N ASP A 18 13.73 -4.96 18.17
CA ASP A 18 13.58 -4.22 19.44
C ASP A 18 12.42 -3.21 19.42
N LYS A 19 11.72 -3.08 18.29
CA LYS A 19 10.58 -2.18 18.05
C LYS A 19 10.90 -0.69 18.20
N THR A 20 12.17 -0.30 18.16
CA THR A 20 12.57 1.11 18.25
C THR A 20 12.54 1.81 16.89
N GLN A 21 12.52 1.04 15.79
CA GLN A 21 12.53 1.54 14.44
C GLN A 21 11.46 0.88 13.59
N GLY A 22 10.91 1.62 12.62
CA GLY A 22 9.96 1.10 11.65
C GLY A 22 9.63 2.14 10.59
N GLY A 23 8.77 1.77 9.63
CA GLY A 23 8.29 2.70 8.62
C GLY A 23 7.93 2.05 7.29
N HIS A 24 7.57 2.89 6.32
CA HIS A 24 7.31 2.50 4.93
C HIS A 24 8.61 2.11 4.21
N ILE A 25 8.58 1.00 3.46
CA ILE A 25 9.76 0.52 2.74
C ILE A 25 9.76 1.07 1.31
N LEU A 26 10.75 1.91 0.99
CA LEU A 26 11.01 2.42 -0.36
C LEU A 26 11.97 1.53 -1.17
N GLY A 27 12.70 0.66 -0.47
CA GLY A 27 13.68 -0.25 -1.06
C GLY A 27 14.22 -1.20 -0.01
N LEU A 28 14.42 -2.46 -0.41
CA LEU A 28 14.92 -3.53 0.45
C LEU A 28 15.97 -4.34 -0.32
N SER A 29 17.11 -4.58 0.31
CA SER A 29 18.16 -5.47 -0.19
C SER A 29 18.72 -6.30 0.95
N ALA A 30 18.93 -7.58 0.73
CA ALA A 30 19.54 -8.50 1.70
C ALA A 30 20.13 -9.70 0.96
N ASP A 31 21.19 -10.29 1.52
CA ASP A 31 21.83 -11.47 0.94
C ASP A 31 20.96 -12.73 1.09
N GLU A 32 20.23 -12.84 2.21
CA GLU A 32 19.27 -13.92 2.47
C GLU A 32 18.04 -13.37 3.21
N LEU A 33 16.85 -13.82 2.81
CA LEU A 33 15.57 -13.49 3.43
C LEU A 33 14.70 -14.73 3.56
N SER A 34 14.02 -14.85 4.70
CA SER A 34 12.94 -15.82 4.89
C SER A 34 11.59 -15.12 4.76
N ALA A 35 10.76 -15.58 3.83
CA ALA A 35 9.42 -15.03 3.61
C ALA A 35 8.34 -16.07 3.93
N ARG A 36 7.17 -15.59 4.38
CA ARG A 36 5.95 -16.38 4.50
C ARG A 36 4.84 -15.66 3.74
N LEU A 37 4.16 -16.39 2.87
CA LEU A 37 3.12 -15.86 1.99
C LEU A 37 1.79 -16.53 2.33
N ASN A 38 0.71 -15.76 2.30
CA ASN A 38 -0.65 -16.26 2.42
C ASN A 38 -1.44 -15.84 1.19
N LYS A 39 -2.04 -16.79 0.47
CA LYS A 39 -2.89 -16.48 -0.67
C LYS A 39 -4.22 -15.93 -0.15
N VAL A 40 -4.58 -14.73 -0.59
CA VAL A 40 -5.87 -14.11 -0.28
C VAL A 40 -6.71 -14.11 -1.56
N GLU A 41 -7.81 -14.85 -1.55
CA GLU A 41 -8.71 -14.96 -2.71
C GLU A 41 -9.96 -14.08 -2.59
N ARG A 42 -10.17 -13.48 -1.41
CA ARG A 42 -11.29 -12.60 -1.10
C ARG A 42 -10.81 -11.51 -0.14
N PHE A 43 -11.23 -10.29 -0.40
CA PHE A 43 -11.13 -9.19 0.54
C PHE A 43 -12.50 -8.58 0.76
N GLU A 44 -12.68 -7.95 1.92
CA GLU A 44 -13.86 -7.18 2.26
C GLU A 44 -13.40 -5.73 2.50
N LEU A 45 -14.14 -4.77 1.94
CA LEU A 45 -13.84 -3.36 2.06
C LEU A 45 -14.97 -2.67 2.84
N THR A 46 -14.64 -2.19 4.04
CA THR A 46 -15.55 -1.37 4.84
C THR A 46 -15.29 0.09 4.57
N LEU A 47 -16.29 0.81 4.05
CA LEU A 47 -16.15 2.23 3.74
C LEU A 47 -16.44 3.09 4.98
N PRO A 48 -15.70 4.20 5.18
CA PRO A 48 -16.08 5.22 6.15
C PRO A 48 -17.47 5.79 5.85
N THR A 49 -18.27 6.03 6.88
CA THR A 49 -19.66 6.55 6.74
C THR A 49 -19.80 8.02 7.10
N ASN A 50 -18.68 8.75 7.18
CA ASN A 50 -18.67 10.17 7.53
C ASN A 50 -18.94 11.07 6.30
N PRO A 51 -19.40 12.32 6.51
CA PRO A 51 -19.68 13.24 5.41
C PRO A 51 -18.46 13.58 4.54
N GLU A 52 -17.26 13.60 5.14
CA GLU A 52 -16.02 13.90 4.42
C GLU A 52 -15.71 12.87 3.35
N PHE A 53 -15.90 11.58 3.64
CA PHE A 53 -15.72 10.49 2.68
C PHE A 53 -16.83 10.50 1.63
N ALA A 54 -18.09 10.73 2.04
CA ALA A 54 -19.22 10.76 1.12
C ALA A 54 -19.14 11.87 0.06
N ALA A 55 -18.44 12.97 0.36
CA ALA A 55 -18.24 14.10 -0.55
C ALA A 55 -17.04 13.93 -1.50
N ARG A 56 -16.26 12.86 -1.39
CA ARG A 56 -15.09 12.64 -2.25
C ARG A 56 -15.50 12.15 -3.63
N ASP A 57 -14.85 12.70 -4.66
CA ASP A 57 -14.87 12.11 -5.98
C ASP A 57 -13.98 10.85 -5.98
N LEU A 58 -14.63 9.68 -5.99
CA LEU A 58 -13.96 8.38 -6.01
C LEU A 58 -13.62 7.92 -7.44
N CYS A 59 -13.99 8.70 -8.46
CA CYS A 59 -13.69 8.42 -9.86
C CYS A 59 -12.50 9.23 -10.38
N GLU A 60 -11.89 10.08 -9.54
CA GLU A 60 -10.64 10.77 -9.90
C GLU A 60 -9.53 9.74 -10.15
N ASP A 61 -8.81 9.87 -11.28
CA ASP A 61 -7.58 9.10 -11.49
C ASP A 61 -6.47 9.63 -10.56
N LEU A 62 -6.23 8.88 -9.49
CA LEU A 62 -5.21 9.18 -8.50
C LEU A 62 -3.92 8.40 -8.72
N SER A 63 -3.79 7.61 -9.79
CA SER A 63 -2.65 6.71 -10.03
C SER A 63 -1.29 7.40 -9.87
N ALA A 64 -1.12 8.58 -10.48
CA ALA A 64 0.12 9.37 -10.39
C ALA A 64 0.37 9.91 -8.97
N LYS A 65 -0.69 10.29 -8.25
CA LYS A 65 -0.58 10.78 -6.85
C LYS A 65 -0.24 9.64 -5.90
N THR A 66 -0.87 8.48 -6.07
CA THR A 66 -0.58 7.25 -5.33
C THR A 66 0.87 6.81 -5.54
N ALA A 67 1.34 6.74 -6.79
CA ALA A 67 2.74 6.38 -7.08
C ALA A 67 3.75 7.34 -6.44
N ALA A 68 3.44 8.65 -6.40
CA ALA A 68 4.30 9.65 -5.80
C ALA A 68 4.42 9.53 -4.27
N VAL A 69 3.35 9.13 -3.58
CA VAL A 69 3.36 8.97 -2.12
C VAL A 69 3.88 7.60 -1.68
N GLU A 70 3.65 6.56 -2.47
CA GLU A 70 4.15 5.20 -2.22
C GLU A 70 5.66 5.05 -2.54
N GLY A 71 6.23 6.01 -3.28
CA GLY A 71 7.67 6.11 -3.49
C GLY A 71 8.22 5.18 -4.57
N VAL A 72 7.41 4.84 -5.58
CA VAL A 72 7.85 4.09 -6.76
C VAL A 72 9.01 4.84 -7.41
N LYS A 73 10.21 4.23 -7.40
CA LYS A 73 11.37 4.80 -8.11
C LYS A 73 11.08 4.81 -9.61
N LYS A 74 11.38 5.95 -10.26
CA LYS A 74 11.59 6.01 -11.71
C LYS A 74 12.69 5.06 -12.15
#